data_AF-A0A7S1DZD5-F1
#
_entry.id   AF-A0A7S1DZD5-F1
#
_cell.length_a   1.000
_cell.length_b   1.000
_cell.length_c   1.000
_cell.angle_alpha   90.00
_cell.angle_beta   90.00
_cell.angle_gamma   90.00
#
_symmetry.space_group_name_H-M   'P 1'
#
loop_
_entity.id
_entity.type
_entity.pdbx_description
1 polymer ?
#
loop_
_entity_poly.entity_id
_entity_poly.type
_entity_poly.pdbx_seq_one_letter_code
_entity_poly.pdbx_strand_id
1 'polypeptide(L)'
;MEPGEMVLYESHSVLHGRPFPMNGRFFANLFVHFEPLGAFRRENHDEFTNDIVYHEDSLISTEEDLPPYVIPDSPWDEQWREQNPDGWYLLNNDMGLSARKGDLRTMDNLYIQDPESIHEVDDNGWGPLHEATRGGQLDVVKYLHEREVDLNLKTGHGRGNTALRLAKQYHGEDSDVYKFLEGVGAES
;
A
#
# COMPACT_ATOMS: atom_id res chain seq x y z
N MET A 1 26.71 -4.05 -35.13
CA MET A 1 27.03 -4.32 -33.72
C MET A 1 27.96 -5.52 -33.67
N GLU A 2 29.15 -5.36 -33.11
CA GLU A 2 30.10 -6.45 -32.86
C GLU A 2 29.91 -7.06 -31.46
N PRO A 3 30.27 -8.33 -31.23
CA PRO A 3 30.27 -8.92 -29.90
C PRO A 3 31.12 -8.10 -28.92
N GLY A 4 30.51 -7.61 -27.84
CA GLY A 4 31.15 -6.75 -26.84
C GLY A 4 30.82 -5.26 -26.94
N GLU A 5 30.11 -4.83 -27.98
CA GLU A 5 29.65 -3.44 -28.10
C GLU A 5 28.49 -3.13 -27.13
N MET A 6 28.57 -1.96 -26.50
CA MET A 6 27.52 -1.42 -25.65
C MET A 6 26.61 -0.50 -26.48
N VAL A 7 25.30 -0.71 -26.40
CA VAL A 7 24.32 0.18 -27.04
C VAL A 7 23.48 0.84 -25.96
N LEU A 8 23.62 2.15 -25.88
CA LEU A 8 22.76 3.01 -25.09
C LEU A 8 21.81 3.70 -26.07
N TYR A 9 20.51 3.57 -25.84
CA TYR A 9 19.51 4.37 -26.55
C TYR A 9 18.66 5.12 -25.54
N GLU A 10 18.38 6.37 -25.87
CA GLU A 10 17.46 7.21 -25.13
C GLU A 10 16.04 6.91 -25.62
N SER A 11 15.15 6.50 -24.72
CA SER A 11 13.72 6.76 -24.92
C SER A 11 13.28 7.75 -23.84
N HIS A 12 12.26 8.54 -24.16
CA HIS A 12 11.90 9.85 -23.59
C HIS A 12 11.67 9.91 -22.05
N SER A 13 11.99 8.88 -21.27
CA SER A 13 11.77 8.88 -19.81
C SER A 13 12.77 8.10 -18.96
N VAL A 14 13.58 7.14 -19.46
CA VAL A 14 14.55 6.41 -18.61
C VAL A 14 15.75 5.86 -19.41
N LEU A 15 16.96 5.93 -18.84
CA LEU A 15 18.19 5.30 -19.35
C LEU A 15 18.12 3.78 -19.19
N HIS A 16 18.24 3.05 -20.30
CA HIS A 16 18.33 1.59 -20.31
C HIS A 16 19.70 1.17 -20.84
N GLY A 17 20.37 0.26 -20.12
CA GLY A 17 21.66 -0.30 -20.53
C GLY A 17 22.21 -1.27 -19.48
N ARG A 18 23.00 -2.27 -19.91
CA ARG A 18 23.71 -3.17 -18.98
C ARG A 18 25.06 -2.57 -18.58
N PRO A 19 25.50 -2.73 -17.32
CA PRO A 19 26.78 -2.19 -16.84
C PRO A 19 28.01 -2.98 -17.32
N PHE A 20 27.85 -4.12 -17.99
CA PHE A 20 28.96 -4.94 -18.49
C PHE A 20 28.69 -5.51 -19.90
N PRO A 21 29.75 -5.68 -20.72
CA PRO A 21 29.65 -6.13 -22.11
C PRO A 21 29.25 -7.60 -22.23
N MET A 22 28.56 -7.96 -23.32
CA MET A 22 28.19 -9.36 -23.59
C MET A 22 29.34 -10.12 -24.26
N ASN A 23 29.50 -11.39 -23.91
CA ASN A 23 30.50 -12.28 -24.53
C ASN A 23 29.78 -13.54 -25.08
N GLY A 24 29.26 -13.46 -26.31
CA GLY A 24 28.44 -14.54 -26.91
C GLY A 24 28.25 -14.40 -28.44
N ARG A 25 27.77 -15.48 -29.08
CA ARG A 25 27.56 -15.58 -30.56
C ARG A 25 26.13 -15.25 -31.04
N PHE A 26 25.18 -15.20 -30.11
CA PHE A 26 23.78 -14.84 -30.37
C PHE A 26 23.38 -13.79 -29.34
N PHE A 27 22.50 -12.87 -29.72
CA PHE A 27 21.90 -11.90 -28.81
C PHE A 27 20.40 -12.16 -28.70
N ALA A 28 19.89 -12.05 -27.48
CA ALA A 28 18.46 -11.94 -27.20
C ALA A 28 18.28 -10.70 -26.32
N ASN A 29 17.35 -9.84 -26.69
CA ASN A 29 17.04 -8.64 -25.91
C ASN A 29 15.86 -8.97 -25.00
N LEU A 30 16.06 -8.84 -23.69
CA LEU A 30 15.00 -8.87 -22.70
C LEU A 30 14.76 -7.42 -22.26
N PHE A 31 13.57 -6.91 -22.55
CA PHE A 31 13.13 -5.61 -22.08
C PHE A 31 12.36 -5.82 -20.78
N VAL A 32 12.92 -5.35 -19.67
CA VAL A 32 12.22 -5.30 -18.39
C VAL A 32 11.79 -3.86 -18.20
N HIS A 33 10.49 -3.59 -18.31
CA HIS A 33 9.92 -2.31 -17.93
C HIS A 33 9.70 -2.34 -16.42
N PHE A 34 10.25 -1.36 -15.71
CA PHE A 34 9.84 -1.10 -14.33
C PHE A 34 8.81 0.02 -14.36
N GLU A 35 7.57 -0.35 -14.12
CA GLU A 35 6.52 0.58 -13.76
C GLU A 35 6.48 0.66 -12.22
N PRO A 36 6.60 1.85 -11.63
CA PRO A 36 6.23 2.03 -10.25
C PRO A 36 4.72 1.82 -10.13
N LEU A 37 4.34 0.74 -9.46
CA LEU A 37 2.96 0.51 -9.06
C LEU A 37 2.53 1.65 -8.11
N GLY A 38 1.49 2.41 -8.44
CA GLY A 38 0.89 3.44 -7.57
C GLY A 38 0.90 4.88 -8.09
N ALA A 39 0.14 5.76 -7.43
CA ALA A 39 -0.08 7.14 -7.84
C ALA A 39 1.20 7.99 -7.81
N PHE A 40 1.58 8.55 -8.96
CA PHE A 40 2.52 9.67 -9.00
C PHE A 40 1.75 10.97 -8.78
N ARG A 41 1.99 11.65 -7.65
CA ARG A 41 1.54 13.05 -7.48
C ARG A 41 2.31 13.91 -8.48
N ARG A 42 1.68 14.26 -9.60
CA ARG A 42 2.16 15.36 -10.44
C ARG A 42 1.95 16.64 -9.62
N GLU A 43 3.01 17.39 -9.38
CA GLU A 43 3.04 18.55 -8.46
C GLU A 43 2.09 19.72 -8.80
N ASN A 44 1.22 19.61 -9.81
CA ASN A 44 0.42 20.74 -10.33
C ASN A 44 -1.07 20.46 -10.61
N HIS A 45 -1.72 19.51 -9.92
CA HIS A 45 -3.17 19.35 -10.01
C HIS A 45 -3.82 19.31 -8.62
N ASP A 46 -4.65 20.32 -8.34
CA ASP A 46 -5.44 20.51 -7.11
C ASP A 46 -6.79 19.77 -7.13
N GLU A 47 -6.96 18.76 -7.99
CA GLU A 47 -8.20 17.99 -8.05
C GLU A 47 -7.90 16.49 -8.13
N PHE A 48 -8.55 15.73 -7.24
CA PHE A 48 -8.66 14.27 -7.29
C PHE A 48 -9.28 13.87 -8.63
N THR A 49 -8.47 13.71 -9.65
CA THR A 49 -8.90 13.07 -10.90
C THR A 49 -8.77 11.56 -10.68
N ASN A 50 -9.91 10.89 -10.68
CA ASN A 50 -10.05 9.43 -10.71
C ASN A 50 -9.54 8.83 -12.04
N ASP A 51 -8.37 9.28 -12.52
CA ASP A 51 -7.69 8.70 -13.67
C ASP A 51 -6.88 7.45 -13.25
N ILE A 52 -7.42 6.68 -12.30
CA ILE A 52 -6.87 5.38 -11.92
C ILE A 52 -7.43 4.35 -12.88
N VAL A 53 -6.72 4.15 -14.00
CA VAL A 53 -6.91 2.94 -14.79
C VAL A 53 -6.08 1.85 -14.12
N TYR A 54 -6.72 1.09 -13.22
CA TYR A 54 -6.18 -0.20 -12.81
C TYR A 54 -6.14 -1.09 -14.05
N HIS A 55 -4.94 -1.42 -14.53
CA HIS A 55 -4.81 -2.56 -15.42
C HIS A 55 -4.99 -3.82 -14.56
N GLU A 56 -6.18 -4.44 -14.63
CA GLU A 56 -6.51 -5.71 -13.94
C GLU A 56 -5.43 -6.78 -14.19
N ASP A 57 -4.76 -6.73 -15.34
CA ASP A 57 -3.73 -7.69 -15.75
C ASP A 57 -2.34 -7.45 -15.12
N SER A 58 -2.10 -6.32 -14.44
CA SER A 58 -0.77 -5.96 -13.91
C SER A 58 -0.48 -6.54 -12.52
N LEU A 59 -1.46 -7.16 -11.86
CA LEU A 59 -1.35 -7.57 -10.45
C LEU A 59 -1.80 -9.01 -10.15
N ILE A 60 -2.24 -9.76 -11.16
CA ILE A 60 -2.66 -11.15 -10.94
C ILE A 60 -1.43 -12.05 -11.06
N SER A 61 -0.69 -12.19 -9.94
CA SER A 61 -0.06 -13.47 -9.66
C SER A 61 -1.19 -14.50 -9.66
N THR A 62 -1.13 -15.50 -10.54
CA THR A 62 -2.16 -16.54 -10.62
C THR A 62 -2.22 -17.43 -9.37
N GLU A 63 -1.30 -17.24 -8.42
CA GLU A 63 -1.34 -17.83 -7.09
C GLU A 63 -1.23 -16.72 -6.02
N GLU A 64 -2.28 -16.59 -5.21
CA GLU A 64 -2.58 -15.47 -4.31
C GLU A 64 -1.69 -15.36 -3.07
N ASP A 65 -0.57 -16.10 -3.00
CA ASP A 65 0.29 -16.17 -1.81
C ASP A 65 1.79 -16.00 -2.10
N LEU A 66 2.18 -15.75 -3.36
CA LEU A 66 3.57 -15.49 -3.76
C LEU A 66 3.84 -14.03 -4.08
N PRO A 67 5.09 -13.55 -3.87
CA PRO A 67 5.50 -12.24 -4.35
C PRO A 67 5.45 -12.17 -5.88
N PRO A 68 5.16 -11.00 -6.46
CA PRO A 68 5.11 -10.84 -7.92
C PRO A 68 6.46 -11.08 -8.63
N TYR A 69 7.54 -11.22 -7.87
CA TYR A 69 8.88 -11.55 -8.37
C TYR A 69 9.28 -13.02 -8.16
N VAL A 70 8.43 -13.85 -7.55
CA VAL A 70 8.61 -15.30 -7.45
C VAL A 70 7.71 -15.95 -8.50
N ILE A 71 8.29 -16.82 -9.32
CA ILE A 71 7.57 -17.50 -10.38
C ILE A 71 6.93 -18.77 -9.77
N PRO A 72 5.61 -18.97 -9.87
CA PRO A 72 4.96 -20.21 -9.42
C PRO A 72 5.60 -21.45 -10.04
N ASP A 73 5.68 -22.54 -9.28
CA ASP A 73 6.31 -23.82 -9.65
C ASP A 73 7.83 -23.74 -9.94
N SER A 74 8.49 -22.62 -9.66
CA SER A 74 9.94 -22.51 -9.81
C SER A 74 10.69 -23.06 -8.59
N PRO A 75 11.99 -23.42 -8.70
CA PRO A 75 12.78 -23.81 -7.53
C PRO A 75 12.86 -22.74 -6.42
N TRP A 76 12.57 -21.49 -6.76
CA TRP A 76 12.52 -20.36 -5.82
C TRP A 76 11.19 -20.26 -5.10
N ASP A 77 10.12 -20.82 -5.67
CA ASP A 77 8.79 -20.89 -5.06
C ASP A 77 8.84 -21.74 -3.78
N GLU A 78 9.23 -23.00 -3.90
CA GLU A 78 9.35 -23.93 -2.77
C GLU A 78 10.24 -23.36 -1.65
N GLN A 79 11.42 -22.85 -2.02
CA GLN A 79 12.35 -22.23 -1.08
C GLN A 79 11.75 -20.99 -0.39
N TRP A 80 10.99 -20.18 -1.13
CA TRP A 80 10.36 -18.98 -0.61
C TRP A 80 9.23 -19.34 0.35
N ARG A 81 8.37 -20.31 0.00
CA ARG A 81 7.28 -20.82 0.85
C ARG A 81 7.79 -21.45 2.15
N GLU A 82 8.90 -22.20 2.10
CA GLU A 82 9.54 -22.75 3.31
C GLU A 82 10.00 -21.67 4.30
N GLN A 83 10.50 -20.54 3.79
CA GLN A 83 10.99 -19.43 4.59
C GLN A 83 9.87 -18.48 5.03
N ASN A 84 8.74 -18.50 4.32
CA ASN A 84 7.62 -17.58 4.49
C ASN A 84 6.32 -18.41 4.52
N PRO A 85 6.12 -19.25 5.57
CA PRO A 85 5.01 -20.19 5.65
C PRO A 85 3.64 -19.49 5.72
N ASP A 86 3.64 -18.22 6.12
CA ASP A 86 2.46 -17.37 6.18
C ASP A 86 2.13 -16.70 4.82
N GLY A 87 2.94 -16.94 3.78
CA GLY A 87 2.69 -16.37 2.46
C GLY A 87 3.06 -14.89 2.35
N TRP A 88 3.08 -14.40 1.11
CA TRP A 88 3.70 -13.10 0.77
C TRP A 88 2.92 -11.92 1.33
N TYR A 89 1.61 -12.06 1.40
CA TYR A 89 0.71 -11.01 1.82
C TYR A 89 0.73 -10.80 3.34
N LEU A 90 0.94 -11.85 4.16
CA LEU A 90 0.93 -11.73 5.62
C LEU A 90 2.18 -11.06 6.21
N LEU A 91 3.29 -10.99 5.46
CA LEU A 91 4.54 -10.42 5.96
C LEU A 91 4.62 -8.89 5.87
N ASN A 92 3.75 -8.24 5.09
CA ASN A 92 3.84 -6.80 4.83
C ASN A 92 2.50 -6.03 4.87
N ASN A 93 1.34 -6.69 5.02
CA ASN A 93 0.04 -6.05 4.81
C ASN A 93 -0.87 -6.14 6.06
N ASP A 94 -0.51 -5.43 7.14
CA ASP A 94 -1.44 -5.21 8.25
C ASP A 94 -2.20 -3.90 8.02
N MET A 95 -3.54 -3.97 7.96
CA MET A 95 -4.39 -2.80 7.71
C MET A 95 -4.18 -1.72 8.79
N GLY A 96 -4.08 -2.11 10.06
CA GLY A 96 -3.85 -1.19 11.17
C GLY A 96 -2.50 -0.48 11.09
N LEU A 97 -1.42 -1.20 10.79
CA LEU A 97 -0.07 -0.67 10.65
C LEU A 97 0.04 0.25 9.44
N SER A 98 -0.58 -0.13 8.32
CA SER A 98 -0.66 0.68 7.11
C SER A 98 -1.41 1.98 7.41
N ALA A 99 -2.54 1.90 8.12
CA ALA A 99 -3.31 3.03 8.57
C ALA A 99 -2.51 3.97 9.48
N ARG A 100 -1.75 3.43 10.45
CA ARG A 100 -0.86 4.21 11.33
C ARG A 100 0.23 4.96 10.57
N LYS A 101 0.78 4.32 9.52
CA LYS A 101 1.88 4.88 8.72
C LYS A 101 1.40 5.86 7.64
N GLY A 102 0.10 5.87 7.32
CA GLY A 102 -0.44 6.67 6.22
C GLY A 102 -0.30 6.00 4.85
N ASP A 103 -0.08 4.68 4.80
CA ASP A 103 0.13 3.93 3.57
C ASP A 103 -1.20 3.57 2.89
N LEU A 104 -1.84 4.58 2.29
CA LEU A 104 -3.11 4.43 1.58
C LEU A 104 -3.03 3.40 0.45
N ARG A 105 -1.87 3.25 -0.19
CA ARG A 105 -1.70 2.29 -1.28
C ARG A 105 -1.84 0.86 -0.79
N THR A 106 -1.20 0.52 0.32
CA THR A 106 -1.33 -0.81 0.92
C THR A 106 -2.74 -1.02 1.45
N MET A 107 -3.37 0.01 2.02
CA MET A 107 -4.78 -0.06 2.46
C MET A 107 -5.75 -0.29 1.32
N ASP A 108 -5.57 0.38 0.16
CA ASP A 108 -6.40 0.19 -1.03
C ASP A 108 -6.29 -1.25 -1.54
N ASN A 109 -5.07 -1.78 -1.63
CA ASN A 109 -4.84 -3.16 -2.06
C ASN A 109 -5.52 -4.16 -1.11
N LEU A 110 -5.38 -3.96 0.20
CA LEU A 110 -6.01 -4.80 1.22
C LEU A 110 -7.54 -4.73 1.15
N TYR A 111 -8.09 -3.54 0.95
CA TYR A 111 -9.54 -3.34 0.83
C TYR A 111 -10.11 -4.00 -0.43
N ILE A 112 -9.39 -4.00 -1.55
CA ILE A 112 -9.78 -4.69 -2.79
C ILE A 112 -9.82 -6.21 -2.58
N GLN A 113 -8.86 -6.75 -1.81
CA GLN A 113 -8.77 -8.18 -1.51
C GLN A 113 -9.86 -8.61 -0.52
N ASP A 114 -10.03 -7.85 0.55
CA ASP A 114 -11.04 -8.07 1.57
C ASP A 114 -11.62 -6.73 2.05
N PRO A 115 -12.83 -6.36 1.61
CA PRO A 115 -13.50 -5.16 2.05
C PRO A 115 -13.77 -5.11 3.56
N GLU A 116 -13.80 -6.25 4.27
CA GLU A 116 -14.02 -6.28 5.72
C GLU A 116 -12.77 -5.91 6.51
N SER A 117 -11.58 -5.95 5.88
CA SER A 117 -10.29 -5.63 6.52
C SER A 117 -10.23 -4.22 7.15
N ILE A 118 -11.01 -3.25 6.63
CA ILE A 118 -11.09 -1.89 7.20
C ILE A 118 -11.84 -1.83 8.54
N HIS A 119 -12.56 -2.89 8.92
CA HIS A 119 -13.33 -3.00 10.16
C HIS A 119 -12.70 -3.94 11.19
N GLU A 120 -11.66 -4.68 10.81
CA GLU A 120 -10.96 -5.58 11.72
C GLU A 120 -10.36 -4.83 12.90
N VAL A 121 -10.29 -5.50 14.05
CA VAL A 121 -9.71 -4.94 15.27
C VAL A 121 -8.70 -5.91 15.86
N ASP A 122 -7.63 -5.37 16.44
CA ASP A 122 -6.63 -6.15 17.16
C ASP A 122 -7.17 -6.71 18.51
N ASP A 123 -6.34 -7.45 19.22
CA ASP A 123 -6.66 -8.01 20.56
C ASP A 123 -7.07 -6.94 21.59
N ASN A 124 -6.64 -5.70 21.40
CA ASN A 124 -6.98 -4.56 22.24
C ASN A 124 -8.25 -3.83 21.78
N GLY A 125 -8.93 -4.32 20.73
CA GLY A 125 -10.09 -3.69 20.11
C GLY A 125 -9.74 -2.45 19.28
N TRP A 126 -8.50 -2.32 18.81
CA TRP A 126 -8.07 -1.23 17.94
C TRP A 126 -8.25 -1.62 16.48
N GLY A 127 -9.17 -0.93 15.80
CA GLY A 127 -9.26 -0.97 14.33
C GLY A 127 -8.44 0.11 13.60
N PRO A 128 -8.42 0.07 12.26
CA PRO A 128 -7.64 0.97 11.39
C PRO A 128 -7.84 2.45 11.69
N LEU A 129 -9.06 2.88 12.03
CA LEU A 129 -9.34 4.26 12.40
C LEU A 129 -8.55 4.71 13.63
N HIS A 130 -8.43 3.87 14.67
CA HIS A 130 -7.69 4.20 15.87
C HIS A 130 -6.20 4.30 15.59
N GLU A 131 -5.67 3.38 14.78
CA GLU A 131 -4.26 3.39 14.39
C GLU A 131 -3.90 4.57 13.48
N ALA A 132 -4.75 4.91 12.51
CA ALA A 132 -4.62 6.14 11.70
C ALA A 132 -4.62 7.39 12.58
N THR A 133 -5.56 7.45 13.52
CA THR A 133 -5.67 8.57 14.46
C THR A 133 -4.44 8.68 15.35
N ARG A 134 -3.95 7.56 15.90
CA ARG A 134 -2.71 7.52 16.68
C ARG A 134 -1.50 7.96 15.86
N GLY A 135 -1.46 7.61 14.58
CA GLY A 135 -0.43 8.05 13.64
C GLY A 135 -0.56 9.51 13.18
N GLY A 136 -1.70 10.16 13.43
CA GLY A 136 -1.97 11.53 12.95
C GLY A 136 -2.25 11.60 11.45
N GLN A 137 -2.68 10.49 10.84
CA GLN A 137 -2.81 10.35 9.39
C GLN A 137 -4.18 10.83 8.90
N LEU A 138 -4.32 12.14 8.68
CA LEU A 138 -5.59 12.76 8.27
C LEU A 138 -6.17 12.14 6.98
N ASP A 139 -5.35 11.89 5.98
CA ASP A 139 -5.82 11.37 4.69
C ASP A 139 -6.39 9.96 4.82
N VAL A 140 -5.81 9.14 5.72
CA VAL A 140 -6.36 7.83 6.06
C VAL A 140 -7.67 7.94 6.84
N VAL A 141 -7.78 8.90 7.76
CA VAL A 141 -9.04 9.12 8.52
C VAL A 141 -10.17 9.53 7.57
N LYS A 142 -9.89 10.38 6.57
CA LYS A 142 -10.85 10.74 5.52
C LYS A 142 -11.23 9.53 4.67
N TYR A 143 -10.24 8.76 4.22
CA TYR A 143 -10.44 7.54 3.44
C TYR A 143 -11.37 6.54 4.12
N LEU A 144 -11.19 6.34 5.44
CA LEU A 144 -12.04 5.45 6.25
C LEU A 144 -13.45 6.05 6.46
N HIS A 145 -13.56 7.36 6.65
CA HIS A 145 -14.85 8.04 6.77
C HIS A 145 -15.70 7.92 5.49
N GLU A 146 -15.07 8.09 4.31
CA GLU A 146 -15.72 7.92 3.01
C GLU A 146 -16.23 6.49 2.76
N ARG A 147 -15.71 5.51 3.49
CA ARG A 147 -16.12 4.10 3.47
C ARG A 147 -17.04 3.72 4.63
N GLU A 148 -17.66 4.71 5.26
CA GLU A 148 -18.68 4.53 6.30
C GLU A 148 -18.19 3.73 7.53
N VAL A 149 -16.88 3.77 7.84
CA VAL A 149 -16.34 3.20 9.08
C VAL A 149 -16.91 3.95 10.28
N ASP A 150 -17.36 3.21 11.31
CA ASP A 150 -17.89 3.78 12.55
C ASP A 150 -16.83 4.62 13.28
N LEU A 151 -16.99 5.94 13.22
CA LEU A 151 -16.08 6.89 13.87
C LEU A 151 -16.13 6.86 15.41
N ASN A 152 -17.21 6.30 15.96
CA ASN A 152 -17.47 6.20 17.38
C ASN A 152 -17.12 4.83 17.96
N LEU A 153 -16.53 3.95 17.14
CA LEU A 153 -15.98 2.69 17.61
C LEU A 153 -15.01 2.97 18.77
N LYS A 154 -15.12 2.15 19.82
CA LYS A 154 -14.31 2.27 21.03
C LYS A 154 -13.29 1.16 21.12
N THR A 155 -12.06 1.53 21.43
CA THR A 155 -11.01 0.57 21.81
C THR A 155 -11.39 -0.23 23.06
N GLY A 156 -10.61 -1.26 23.39
CA GLY A 156 -10.81 -2.06 24.60
C GLY A 156 -12.16 -2.80 24.63
N HIS A 157 -12.66 -3.20 23.46
CA HIS A 157 -13.95 -3.89 23.30
C HIS A 157 -15.10 -3.07 23.91
N GLY A 158 -15.22 -1.80 23.52
CA GLY A 158 -16.32 -0.91 23.94
C GLY A 158 -16.05 -0.06 25.19
N ARG A 159 -14.93 -0.27 25.89
CA ARG A 159 -14.62 0.40 27.18
C ARG A 159 -13.57 1.52 27.09
N GLY A 160 -12.93 1.65 25.94
CA GLY A 160 -11.76 2.50 25.73
C GLY A 160 -12.09 3.90 25.20
N ASN A 161 -11.20 4.39 24.34
CA ASN A 161 -11.30 5.69 23.68
C ASN A 161 -11.97 5.55 22.31
N THR A 162 -12.72 6.57 21.87
CA THR A 162 -13.05 6.78 20.45
C THR A 162 -11.87 7.43 19.71
N ALA A 163 -11.94 7.48 18.38
CA ALA A 163 -10.96 8.19 17.58
C ALA A 163 -10.83 9.66 17.99
N LEU A 164 -11.93 10.38 18.21
CA LEU A 164 -11.87 11.80 18.62
C LEU A 164 -11.11 11.99 19.94
N ARG A 165 -11.35 11.12 20.93
CA ARG A 165 -10.65 11.17 22.23
C ARG A 165 -9.17 10.85 22.09
N LEU A 166 -8.80 9.90 21.22
CA LEU A 166 -7.40 9.60 20.89
C LEU A 166 -6.73 10.80 20.19
N ALA A 167 -7.39 11.43 19.22
CA ALA A 167 -6.84 12.58 18.50
C ALA A 167 -6.48 13.73 19.47
N LYS A 168 -7.39 14.04 20.39
CA LYS A 168 -7.16 15.02 21.45
C LYS A 168 -6.01 14.62 22.38
N GLN A 169 -5.93 13.34 22.76
CA GLN A 169 -4.90 12.84 23.67
C GLN A 169 -3.49 12.85 23.07
N TYR A 170 -3.34 12.45 21.81
CA TYR A 170 -2.04 12.29 21.15
C TYR A 170 -1.55 13.55 20.43
N HIS A 171 -2.46 14.33 19.85
CA HIS A 171 -2.13 15.44 18.95
C HIS A 171 -2.71 16.80 19.38
N GLY A 172 -3.70 16.80 20.28
CA GLY A 172 -4.38 18.00 20.76
C GLY A 172 -5.54 18.46 19.86
N GLU A 173 -6.34 19.39 20.39
CA GLU A 173 -7.54 19.92 19.73
C GLU A 173 -7.22 20.76 18.48
N ASP A 174 -6.01 21.31 18.39
CA ASP A 174 -5.57 22.10 17.25
C ASP A 174 -5.17 21.25 16.03
N SER A 175 -5.06 19.93 16.18
CA SER A 175 -4.64 19.02 15.10
C SER A 175 -5.71 18.89 14.02
N ASP A 176 -5.27 18.72 12.76
CA ASP A 176 -6.19 18.58 11.63
C ASP A 176 -7.07 17.32 11.76
N VAL A 177 -6.53 16.24 12.32
CA VAL A 177 -7.29 15.00 12.59
C VAL A 177 -8.40 15.25 13.60
N TYR A 178 -8.11 15.95 14.71
CA TYR A 178 -9.14 16.29 15.70
C TYR A 178 -10.23 17.16 15.09
N LYS A 179 -9.84 18.24 14.42
CA LYS A 179 -10.77 19.18 13.76
C LYS A 179 -11.64 18.49 12.72
N PHE A 180 -11.06 17.56 11.95
CA PHE A 180 -11.81 16.79 10.97
C PHE A 180 -12.85 15.88 11.66
N LEU A 181 -12.42 15.06 12.64
CA LEU A 181 -13.31 14.16 13.37
C LEU A 181 -14.44 14.91 14.08
N GLU A 182 -14.13 16.02 14.75
CA GLU A 182 -15.14 16.90 15.35
C GLU A 182 -16.09 17.49 14.30
N GLY A 183 -15.54 17.94 13.17
CA GLY A 183 -16.29 18.55 12.07
C GLY A 183 -17.27 17.59 11.38
N VAL A 184 -16.94 16.30 11.31
CA VAL A 184 -17.85 15.26 10.78
C VAL A 184 -18.78 14.67 11.84
N GLY A 185 -18.74 15.20 13.07
CA GLY A 185 -19.66 14.82 14.14
C GLY A 185 -19.26 13.55 14.91
N ALA A 186 -17.99 13.16 14.92
CA ALA A 186 -17.52 12.10 15.81
C ALA A 186 -17.67 12.52 17.27
N GLU A 187 -17.93 11.54 18.15
CA GLU A 187 -18.17 11.75 19.57
C GLU A 187 -16.96 11.28 20.41
N SER A 188 -16.85 11.84 21.62
CA SER A 188 -15.75 11.57 22.57
C SER A 188 -16.00 10.37 23.49
#